data_AF-Q6Q4W1-F1
#
_entry.id   AF-Q6Q4W1-F1
#
_cell.length_a   1.000
_cell.length_b   1.000
_cell.length_c   1.000
_cell.angle_alpha   90.00
_cell.angle_beta   90.00
_cell.angle_gamma   90.00
#
_symmetry.space_group_name_H-M   'P 1'
#
loop_
_entity.id
_entity.type
_entity.pdbx_description
1 polymer ?
#
loop_
_entity_poly.entity_id
_entity_poly.type
_entity_poly.pdbx_seq_one_letter_code
_entity_poly.pdbx_strand_id
1 'polypeptide(L)' 'MSGRGKGGKGLGKGGAKRHRKVLRDNIQGITKPAIRRLARRGGVKRISGLIYEETRGVLKVFLENVIR' A
#
# COMPACT_ATOMS: atom_id res chain seq x y z
N MET A 1 -18.70 -11.01 53.37
CA MET A 1 -19.27 -10.50 52.10
C MET A 1 -18.33 -10.85 50.97
N SER A 2 -18.82 -11.61 49.99
CA SER A 2 -18.08 -12.10 48.83
C SER A 2 -17.94 -11.00 47.78
N GLY A 3 -16.71 -10.71 47.34
CA GLY A 3 -16.41 -9.72 46.32
C GLY A 3 -15.49 -10.28 45.24
N ARG A 4 -15.83 -11.43 44.66
CA ARG A 4 -15.06 -12.01 43.55
C ARG A 4 -15.54 -11.37 42.24
N GLY A 5 -14.87 -10.29 41.85
CA GLY A 5 -15.09 -9.64 40.55
C GLY A 5 -14.94 -10.64 39.41
N LYS A 6 -15.89 -10.65 38.47
CA LYS A 6 -15.82 -11.44 37.25
C LYS A 6 -14.62 -10.97 36.42
N GLY A 7 -13.51 -11.72 36.51
CA GLY A 7 -12.39 -11.59 35.59
C GLY A 7 -12.93 -11.63 34.16
N GLY A 8 -12.68 -10.56 33.41
CA GLY A 8 -13.13 -10.43 32.03
C GLY A 8 -12.76 -11.68 31.25
N LYS A 9 -13.71 -12.17 30.46
CA LYS A 9 -13.56 -13.34 29.59
C LYS A 9 -12.29 -13.14 28.76
N GLY A 10 -11.22 -13.80 29.17
CA GLY A 10 -9.95 -13.85 28.47
C GLY A 10 -10.17 -14.59 27.17
N LEU A 11 -10.74 -13.89 26.19
CA LEU A 11 -10.64 -14.26 24.79
C LEU A 11 -9.18 -14.06 24.46
N GLY A 12 -8.35 -15.03 24.84
CA GLY A 12 -7.03 -15.21 24.27
C GLY A 12 -7.27 -15.19 22.77
N LYS A 13 -6.84 -14.10 22.12
CA LYS A 13 -6.89 -13.97 20.68
C LYS A 13 -5.91 -15.02 20.15
N GLY A 14 -6.35 -16.27 20.07
CA GLY A 14 -5.71 -17.30 19.28
C GLY A 14 -5.54 -16.70 17.90
N GLY A 15 -4.29 -16.44 17.52
CA GLY A 15 -3.96 -15.66 16.35
C GLY A 15 -4.70 -16.23 15.15
N ALA A 16 -5.57 -15.41 14.55
CA ALA A 16 -6.20 -15.77 13.29
C ALA A 16 -5.11 -16.25 12.34
N LYS A 17 -5.25 -17.45 11.78
CA LYS A 17 -4.28 -18.00 10.82
C LYS A 17 -4.04 -16.93 9.76
N ARG A 18 -2.82 -16.39 9.71
CA ARG A 18 -2.44 -15.42 8.68
C ARG A 18 -2.37 -16.17 7.36
N HIS A 19 -3.43 -16.09 6.58
CA HIS A 19 -3.34 -16.43 5.17
C HIS A 19 -2.42 -15.40 4.52
N ARG A 20 -1.30 -15.86 3.94
CA ARG A 20 -0.40 -15.00 3.17
C ARG A 20 -1.22 -14.34 2.07
N LYS A 21 -1.24 -13.01 2.04
CA LYS A 21 -1.89 -12.27 0.95
C LYS A 21 -1.22 -12.68 -0.35
N VAL A 22 -2.00 -13.16 -1.31
CA VAL A 22 -1.54 -13.36 -2.68
C VAL A 22 -1.30 -11.97 -3.25
N LEU A 23 -0.06 -11.69 -3.66
CA LEU A 23 0.27 -10.44 -4.33
C LEU A 23 -0.34 -10.49 -5.74
N ARG A 24 -1.10 -9.45 -6.06
CA ARG A 24 -1.65 -9.21 -7.40
C ARG A 24 -0.87 -8.08 -8.07
N ASP A 25 -1.18 -7.80 -9.33
CA ASP A 25 -0.67 -6.60 -9.97
C ASP A 25 -1.17 -5.35 -9.23
N ASN A 26 -0.23 -4.67 -8.56
CA ASN A 26 -0.49 -3.52 -7.71
C ASN A 26 -0.14 -2.20 -8.40
N ILE A 27 0.13 -2.22 -9.71
CA ILE A 27 0.64 -1.06 -10.42
C ILE A 27 -0.30 0.17 -10.35
N GLN A 28 -1.61 -0.08 -10.30
CA GLN A 28 -2.64 0.96 -10.15
C GLN A 28 -2.69 1.56 -8.72
N GLY A 29 -2.05 0.92 -7.74
CA GLY A 29 -1.83 1.47 -6.41
C GLY A 29 -0.98 2.75 -6.43
N ILE A 30 -0.20 2.96 -7.50
CA ILE A 30 0.41 4.25 -7.83
C ILE A 30 -0.66 5.11 -8.51
N THR A 31 -1.40 5.84 -7.68
CA THR A 31 -2.59 6.59 -8.11
C THR A 31 -2.23 7.87 -8.89
N LYS A 32 -3.15 8.36 -9.74
CA LYS A 32 -2.96 9.62 -10.49
C LYS A 32 -2.61 10.83 -9.61
N PRO A 33 -3.20 11.01 -8.40
CA PRO A 33 -2.77 12.07 -7.48
C PRO A 33 -1.33 11.90 -6.97
N ALA A 34 -0.87 10.67 -6.75
CA ALA A 34 0.52 10.42 -6.33
C ALA A 34 1.52 10.83 -7.42
N ILE A 35 1.25 10.44 -8.68
CA ILE A 35 2.05 10.84 -9.84
C ILE A 35 2.05 12.37 -9.98
N ARG A 36 0.89 13.01 -9.81
CA ARG A 36 0.79 14.48 -9.83
C ARG A 36 1.66 15.11 -8.74
N ARG A 37 1.61 14.63 -7.49
CA ARG A 37 2.44 15.15 -6.39
C ARG A 37 3.94 15.04 -6.70
N LEU A 38 4.38 13.92 -7.26
CA LEU A 38 5.78 13.73 -7.69
C LEU A 38 6.17 14.72 -8.78
N ALA A 39 5.35 14.84 -9.83
CA ALA A 39 5.59 15.78 -10.92
C ALA A 39 5.65 17.23 -10.42
N ARG A 40 4.77 17.62 -9.49
CA ARG A 40 4.80 18.96 -8.86
C ARG A 40 6.07 19.19 -8.04
N ARG A 41 6.49 18.20 -7.26
CA ARG A 41 7.77 18.27 -6.53
C ARG A 41 8.95 18.44 -7.48
N GLY A 42 8.91 17.82 -8.66
CA GLY A 42 9.90 17.98 -9.72
C GLY A 42 9.75 19.26 -10.56
N GLY A 43 8.89 20.21 -10.20
CA GLY A 43 8.72 21.48 -10.92
C GLY A 43 7.90 21.39 -12.22
N VAL A 44 7.22 20.27 -12.48
CA VAL A 44 6.43 20.09 -13.70
C VAL A 44 5.13 20.92 -13.63
N LYS A 45 4.95 21.83 -14.59
CA LYS A 45 3.80 22.77 -14.64
C LYS A 45 2.54 22.17 -15.29
N ARG A 46 2.66 21.34 -16.31
CA ARG A 46 1.54 20.63 -16.96
C ARG A 46 1.95 19.20 -17.30
N ILE A 47 1.00 18.28 -17.26
CA ILE A 47 1.21 16.85 -17.56
C ILE A 47 0.13 16.38 -18.54
N SER A 48 0.54 15.62 -19.55
CA SER A 48 -0.38 14.93 -20.47
C SER A 48 -1.07 13.75 -19.77
N GLY A 49 -2.22 13.32 -20.29
CA GLY A 49 -2.95 12.15 -19.79
C GLY A 49 -2.17 10.84 -19.94
N LEU A 50 -1.33 10.74 -20.96
CA LEU A 50 -0.51 9.53 -21.21
C LEU A 50 0.56 9.29 -20.13
N ILE A 51 0.98 10.36 -19.43
CA ILE A 51 2.03 10.30 -18.40
C ILE A 51 1.67 9.35 -17.25
N TYR A 52 0.38 9.12 -16.97
CA TYR A 52 -0.01 8.26 -15.85
C TYR A 52 0.40 6.80 -16.06
N GLU A 53 0.20 6.26 -17.26
CA GLU A 53 0.61 4.88 -17.55
C GLU A 53 2.11 4.80 -17.83
N GLU A 54 2.68 5.79 -18.52
CA GLU A 54 4.13 5.87 -18.78
C GLU A 54 4.94 5.82 -17.48
N THR A 55 4.57 6.65 -16.49
CA THR A 55 5.26 6.73 -15.19
C THR A 55 5.19 5.41 -14.44
N ARG A 56 4.07 4.67 -14.58
CA ARG A 56 3.91 3.36 -13.97
C ARG A 56 4.83 2.33 -14.62
N GLY A 57 4.91 2.32 -15.95
CA GLY A 57 5.84 1.45 -16.69
C GLY A 57 7.29 1.67 -16.25
N VAL A 58 7.74 2.93 -16.24
CA VAL A 58 9.10 3.30 -15.80
C VAL A 58 9.36 2.87 -14.36
N LEU A 59 8.43 3.15 -13.44
CA LEU A 59 8.59 2.78 -12.03
C LEU A 59 8.67 1.27 -11.84
N LYS A 60 7.88 0.49 -12.60
CA LYS A 60 7.91 -0.97 -12.53
C LYS A 60 9.28 -1.51 -12.95
N VAL A 61 9.78 -1.08 -14.11
CA VAL A 61 11.11 -1.49 -14.62
C VAL A 61 12.22 -1.08 -13.65
N PHE A 62 12.14 0.13 -13.11
CA PHE A 62 13.11 0.61 -12.13
C PHE A 62 13.15 -0.29 -10.88
N LEU A 63 11.99 -0.61 -10.30
CA LEU A 63 11.92 -1.45 -9.12
C LEU A 63 12.32 -2.91 -9.40
N GLU A 64 11.98 -3.44 -10.57
CA GLU A 64 12.44 -4.77 -11.01
C GLU A 64 13.98 -4.85 -11.04
N ASN A 65 14.65 -3.81 -11.54
CA ASN A 65 16.11 -3.75 -11.60
C ASN A 65 16.78 -3.51 -10.24
N VAL A 66 16.11 -2.82 -9.32
CA VAL A 66 16.67 -2.48 -7.99
C VAL A 66 16.47 -3.59 -6.96
N ILE A 67 15.34 -4.30 -7.03
CA ILE A 67 14.95 -5.30 -6.02
C ILE A 67 15.45 -6.70 -6.37
N ARG A 68 15.68 -6.98 -7.66
CA ARG A 68 16.22 -8.27 -8.10
C ARG A 68 17.70 -8.39 -7.73
#